data_AF-A0A0C2GKF3-F1
#
_entry.id   AF-A0A0C2GKF3-F1
#
_cell.length_a   1.000
_cell.length_b   1.000
_cell.length_c   1.000
_cell.angle_alpha   90.00
_cell.angle_beta   90.00
_cell.angle_gamma   90.00
#
_symmetry.space_group_name_H-M   'P 1'
#
loop_
_entity.id
_entity.type
_entity.pdbx_description
1 polymer ?
#
loop_
_entity_poly.entity_id
_entity_poly.type
_entity_poly.pdbx_seq_one_letter_code
_entity_poly.pdbx_strand_id
1 'polypeptide(L)'
;MIRNGYGMKRNYSQVDLTAAVNDIRCGRLGTRRASVVYGIPRSTLRNKIYKLEAAEELAGQAPISKRRRPGGQSNAEKKLAEQVERQKK
;
A
#
# COMPACT_ATOMS: atom_id res chain seq x y z
N MET A 1 25.77 -6.06 -13.30
CA MET A 1 24.72 -6.82 -14.04
C MET A 1 23.35 -6.23 -13.72
N ILE A 2 22.79 -5.44 -14.63
CA ILE A 2 21.50 -4.75 -14.44
C ILE A 2 20.39 -5.71 -14.86
N ARG A 3 19.66 -6.28 -13.88
CA ARG A 3 18.48 -7.13 -14.12
C ARG A 3 17.26 -6.26 -14.47
N ASN A 4 17.25 -5.70 -15.67
CA ASN A 4 16.04 -5.10 -16.25
C ASN A 4 15.15 -6.21 -16.84
N GLY A 5 14.53 -7.01 -15.98
CA GLY A 5 13.61 -8.10 -16.33
C GLY A 5 12.19 -7.63 -16.70
N TYR A 6 12.08 -6.58 -17.51
CA TYR A 6 10.80 -6.13 -18.05
C TYR A 6 10.54 -6.87 -19.37
N GLY A 7 10.01 -8.10 -19.35
CA GLY A 7 9.70 -8.72 -20.64
C GLY A 7 9.23 -10.16 -20.69
N MET A 8 9.29 -10.93 -19.62
CA MET A 8 8.69 -12.26 -19.62
C MET A 8 7.35 -12.14 -18.90
N LYS A 9 6.24 -12.20 -19.64
CA LYS A 9 4.90 -12.41 -19.08
C LYS A 9 4.84 -13.80 -18.43
N ARG A 10 5.58 -13.99 -17.33
CA ARG A 10 5.38 -15.13 -16.45
C ARG A 10 4.00 -14.92 -15.83
N ASN A 11 3.08 -15.82 -16.15
CA ASN A 11 1.84 -15.95 -15.39
C ASN A 11 2.24 -16.17 -13.94
N TYR A 12 1.97 -15.18 -13.09
CA TYR A 12 2.26 -15.30 -11.67
C TYR A 12 1.26 -16.28 -11.05
N SER A 13 1.74 -17.15 -10.18
CA SER A 13 0.86 -18.06 -9.45
C SER A 13 0.07 -17.30 -8.39
N GLN A 14 -1.09 -17.84 -8.05
CA GLN A 14 -1.88 -17.34 -6.92
C GLN A 14 -1.08 -17.43 -5.60
N VAL A 15 -0.20 -18.43 -5.47
CA VAL A 15 0.68 -18.61 -4.31
C VAL A 15 1.72 -17.50 -4.23
N ASP A 16 2.34 -17.14 -5.35
CA ASP A 16 3.31 -16.03 -5.39
C ASP A 16 2.64 -14.70 -5.08
N LEU A 17 1.40 -14.53 -5.54
CA LEU A 17 0.63 -13.32 -5.30
C LEU A 17 0.29 -13.13 -3.82
N THR A 18 -0.13 -14.19 -3.13
CA THR A 18 -0.42 -14.12 -1.69
C THR A 18 0.84 -13.93 -0.86
N ALA A 19 1.91 -14.67 -1.17
CA ALA A 19 3.21 -14.52 -0.51
C ALA A 19 3.75 -13.08 -0.65
N ALA A 20 3.72 -12.53 -1.86
CA ALA A 20 4.18 -11.16 -2.12
C ALA A 20 3.38 -10.12 -1.33
N VAL A 21 2.06 -10.27 -1.24
CA VAL A 21 1.19 -9.35 -0.51
C VAL A 21 1.43 -9.43 0.99
N ASN A 22 1.59 -10.64 1.55
CA ASN A 22 1.92 -10.83 2.96
C ASN A 22 3.27 -10.20 3.32
N ASP A 23 4.27 -10.37 2.47
CA ASP A 23 5.59 -9.78 2.65
C ASP A 23 5.60 -8.25 2.58
N ILE A 24 4.68 -7.67 1.81
CA ILE A 24 4.46 -6.22 1.79
C ILE A 24 3.75 -5.75 3.06
N ARG A 25 2.72 -6.48 3.52
CA ARG A 25 1.95 -6.12 4.72
C ARG A 25 2.78 -6.22 6.00
N CYS A 26 3.65 -7.21 6.11
CA CYS A 26 4.57 -7.33 7.25
C CYS A 26 5.75 -6.34 7.19
N GLY A 27 5.87 -5.56 6.11
CA GLY A 27 6.93 -4.57 5.94
C GLY A 27 8.30 -5.15 5.55
N ARG A 28 8.40 -6.45 5.29
CA ARG A 28 9.63 -7.15 4.87
C ARG A 28 10.11 -6.66 3.50
N LEU A 29 9.18 -6.40 2.58
CA LEU A 29 9.47 -5.97 1.20
C LEU A 29 8.55 -4.82 0.76
N GLY A 30 9.08 -3.85 0.03
CA GLY A 30 8.26 -2.83 -0.63
C GLY A 30 7.69 -3.32 -1.97
N THR A 31 6.59 -2.71 -2.44
CA THR A 31 5.94 -3.06 -3.74
C THR A 31 6.91 -3.10 -4.93
N ARG A 32 7.92 -2.21 -4.93
CA ARG A 32 8.99 -2.19 -5.94
C ARG A 32 9.87 -3.43 -5.90
N ARG A 33 10.29 -3.86 -4.70
CA ARG A 33 11.15 -5.03 -4.52
C ARG A 33 10.37 -6.32 -4.75
N ALA A 34 9.16 -6.41 -4.20
CA ALA A 34 8.28 -7.56 -4.41
C ALA A 34 7.99 -7.82 -5.89
N SER A 35 7.81 -6.77 -6.69
CA SER A 35 7.61 -6.93 -8.13
C SER A 35 8.77 -7.63 -8.84
N VAL A 36 10.00 -7.37 -8.41
CA VAL A 36 11.21 -8.00 -8.97
C VAL A 36 11.39 -9.42 -8.43
N VAL A 37 11.15 -9.62 -7.13
CA VAL A 37 11.37 -10.91 -6.44
C VAL A 37 10.35 -11.95 -6.90
N TYR A 38 9.07 -11.58 -6.92
CA TYR A 38 7.98 -12.50 -7.25
C TYR A 38 7.59 -12.44 -8.74
N GLY A 39 8.18 -11.54 -9.54
CA GLY A 39 7.86 -11.40 -10.96
C GLY A 39 6.45 -10.86 -11.24
N ILE A 40 5.80 -10.26 -10.24
CA ILE A 40 4.43 -9.75 -10.35
C ILE A 40 4.45 -8.26 -10.68
N PRO A 41 3.62 -7.77 -11.62
CA PRO A 41 3.50 -6.34 -11.87
C PRO A 41 3.13 -5.54 -10.62
N ARG A 42 3.78 -4.38 -10.41
CA ARG A 42 3.50 -3.49 -9.27
C ARG A 42 2.03 -3.10 -9.15
N SER A 43 1.36 -2.85 -10.27
CA SER A 43 -0.07 -2.51 -10.31
C SER A 43 -0.92 -3.67 -9.79
N THR A 44 -0.61 -4.90 -10.17
CA THR A 44 -1.27 -6.10 -9.64
C THR A 44 -1.13 -6.19 -8.12
N LEU A 45 0.08 -5.98 -7.59
CA LEU A 45 0.33 -5.98 -6.14
C LEU A 45 -0.47 -4.89 -5.44
N ARG A 46 -0.45 -3.65 -5.95
CA ARG A 46 -1.22 -2.53 -5.39
C ARG A 46 -2.72 -2.81 -5.41
N ASN A 47 -3.27 -3.25 -6.54
CA ASN A 47 -4.69 -3.57 -6.68
C ASN A 47 -5.11 -4.67 -5.70
N LYS A 48 -4.28 -5.69 -5.53
CA LYS A 48 -4.57 -6.78 -4.58
C LYS A 48 -4.60 -6.26 -3.15
N ILE A 49 -3.64 -5.42 -2.76
CA ILE A 49 -3.59 -4.80 -1.43
C ILE A 49 -4.82 -3.92 -1.20
N TYR A 50 -5.18 -3.04 -2.14
CA TYR A 50 -6.36 -2.17 -2.02
C TYR A 50 -7.64 -2.98 -1.83
N LYS A 51 -7.83 -4.05 -2.62
CA LYS A 51 -9.01 -4.92 -2.49
C LYS A 51 -9.07 -5.63 -1.14
N LEU A 52 -7.93 -6.07 -0.61
CA LEU A 52 -7.88 -6.72 0.70
C LEU A 52 -8.12 -5.74 1.85
N GLU A 53 -7.55 -4.53 1.78
CA GLU A 53 -7.80 -3.48 2.78
C GLU A 53 -9.27 -3.03 2.78
N ALA A 54 -9.88 -2.87 1.59
CA ALA A 54 -11.30 -2.55 1.46
C ALA A 54 -12.20 -3.68 2.00
N ALA A 55 -11.81 -4.95 1.78
CA ALA A 55 -12.52 -6.10 2.33
C ALA A 55 -12.38 -6.19 3.87
N GLU A 56 -11.21 -5.86 4.42
CA GLU A 56 -10.98 -5.80 5.88
C GLU A 56 -11.76 -4.66 6.55
N GLU A 57 -11.89 -3.51 5.89
CA GLU A 57 -12.67 -2.36 6.39
C GLU A 57 -14.17 -2.71 6.49
N LEU A 58 -14.70 -3.47 5.54
CA LEU A 58 -16.07 -4.00 5.59
C LEU A 58 -16.25 -5.06 6.69
N ALA A 59 -15.20 -5.83 6.99
CA ALA A 59 -15.20 -6.88 8.01
C ALA A 59 -14.98 -6.35 9.45
N GLY A 60 -14.99 -5.03 9.66
CA GLY A 60 -14.93 -4.41 10.99
C GLY A 60 -13.56 -4.45 11.68
N GLN A 61 -12.50 -4.87 10.99
CA GLN A 61 -11.14 -4.82 11.51
C GLN A 61 -10.48 -3.50 11.10
N ALA A 62 -10.23 -2.63 12.08
CA ALA A 62 -9.61 -1.33 11.86
C ALA A 62 -8.27 -1.46 11.10
N PRO A 63 -8.02 -0.65 10.06
CA PRO A 63 -6.89 -0.86 9.17
C PRO A 63 -5.55 -0.55 9.86
N ILE A 64 -4.73 -1.57 10.08
CA ILE A 64 -3.35 -1.46 10.57
C ILE A 64 -2.49 -0.56 9.66
N SER A 65 -2.81 -0.48 8.37
CA SER A 65 -2.02 0.25 7.36
C SER A 65 -2.31 1.76 7.27
N LYS A 66 -3.42 2.29 7.83
CA LYS A 66 -3.65 3.76 7.90
C LYS A 66 -2.65 4.47 8.84
N ARG A 67 -1.84 3.75 9.63
CA ARG A 67 -0.79 4.34 10.48
C ARG A 67 0.52 4.73 9.76
N ARG A 68 0.67 4.48 8.46
CA ARG A 68 1.93 4.78 7.73
C ARG A 68 1.72 5.66 6.49
N ARG A 69 1.01 6.78 6.63
CA ARG A 69 1.18 7.92 5.73
C ARG A 69 2.20 8.90 6.32
N PRO A 70 3.49 8.86 5.94
CA PRO A 70 4.31 10.04 6.09
C PRO A 70 3.91 11.01 4.98
N GLY A 71 3.08 12.02 5.29
CA GLY A 71 2.89 13.18 4.42
C GLY A 71 1.50 13.37 3.79
N GLY A 72 0.41 13.12 4.50
CA GLY A 72 -0.92 13.52 4.04
C GLY A 72 -1.79 14.05 5.18
N GLN A 73 -1.64 15.34 5.49
CA GLN A 73 -2.57 16.04 6.39
C GLN A 73 -3.99 15.84 5.85
N SER A 74 -4.87 15.28 6.67
CA SER A 74 -6.27 15.18 6.32
C SER A 74 -6.87 16.59 6.22
N ASN A 75 -7.81 16.81 5.30
CA ASN A 75 -8.49 18.11 5.15
C ASN A 75 -9.18 18.58 6.45
N ALA A 76 -9.48 17.66 7.37
CA ALA A 76 -10.02 17.94 8.68
C ALA A 76 -9.02 18.63 9.61
N GLU A 77 -7.74 18.24 9.59
CA GLU A 77 -6.69 18.87 10.41
C GLU A 77 -6.38 20.30 9.96
N LYS A 78 -6.45 20.58 8.64
CA LYS A 78 -6.28 21.94 8.11
C LYS A 78 -7.38 22.90 8.57
N LYS A 79 -8.64 22.44 8.60
CA LYS A 79 -9.77 23.27 9.08
C LYS A 79 -9.66 23.60 10.56
N LEU A 80 -9.18 22.66 11.38
CA LEU A 80 -9.01 22.89 12.81
C LEU A 80 -7.88 23.89 13.09
N ALA A 81 -6.76 23.78 12.38
CA ALA A 81 -5.64 24.71 12.52
C ALA A 81 -6.02 26.14 12.13
N GLU A 82 -6.75 26.33 11.02
CA GLU A 82 -7.23 27.64 10.58
C GLU A 82 -8.23 28.27 11.57
N GLN A 83 -9.09 27.45 12.19
CA GLN A 83 -10.07 27.94 13.15
C GLN A 83 -9.45 28.31 14.50
N VAL A 84 -8.40 27.60 14.93
CA VAL A 84 -7.62 27.94 16.13
C VAL A 84 -6.83 29.23 15.90
N GLU A 85 -6.29 29.45 14.70
CA GLU A 85 -5.55 30.67 14.37
C GLU A 85 -6.45 31.91 14.33
N ARG A 86 -7.72 31.76 13.90
CA ARG A 86 -8.70 32.85 13.91
C ARG A 86 -9.18 33.26 15.30
N GLN A 87 -9.08 32.39 16.31
CA GLN A 87 -9.49 32.71 17.68
C GLN A 87 -8.39 33.38 18.53
N LYS A 88 -7.18 33.55 17.98
CA LYS A 88 -6.06 34.25 18.66
C LYS A 88 -5.92 35.73 18.26
N LYS A 89 -6.89 36.28 17.55
CA LYS A 89 -6.93 37.70 17.17
C LYS A 89 -8.12 38.37 17.84
#